data_AF-A0AA38GRG5-F1
#
_entry.id   AF-A0AA38GRG5-F1
#
_cell.length_a   1.000
_cell.length_b   1.000
_cell.length_c   1.000
_cell.angle_alpha   90.00
_cell.angle_beta   90.00
_cell.angle_gamma   90.00
#
_symmetry.space_group_name_H-M   'P 1'
#
loop_
_entity.id
_entity.type
_entity.pdbx_description
1 polymer ?
#
loop_
_entity_poly.entity_id
_entity_poly.type
_entity_poly.pdbx_seq_one_letter_code
_entity_poly.pdbx_strand_id
1 'polypeptide(L)' 'FACSNNTAEYESLVQGMHWAIKRGINNLQVFGDSELIVNQVKGQHAVKNNLL' A
#
# COMPACT_ATOMS: atom_id res chain seq x y z
N PHE A 1 13.40 -11.65 -9.29
CA PHE A 1 12.98 -11.23 -7.95
C PHE A 1 11.75 -12.04 -7.57
N ALA A 2 11.81 -12.83 -6.49
CA ALA A 2 10.62 -13.52 -6.01
C ALA A 2 9.71 -12.47 -5.35
N CYS A 3 8.70 -12.01 -6.09
CA CYS A 3 7.70 -11.11 -5.54
C CYS A 3 6.75 -11.94 -4.68
N SER A 4 6.69 -11.66 -3.38
CA SER A 4 5.62 -12.19 -2.56
C SER A 4 4.33 -11.46 -2.92
N ASN A 5 3.17 -12.11 -2.76
CA ASN A 5 1.88 -11.45 -3.05
C ASN A 5 1.77 -10.08 -2.32
N ASN A 6 2.19 -10.04 -1.06
CA ASN A 6 2.21 -8.83 -0.24
C ASN A 6 3.12 -7.74 -0.82
N THR A 7 4.22 -8.11 -1.47
CA THR A 7 5.13 -7.15 -2.12
C THR A 7 4.48 -6.52 -3.34
N ALA A 8 3.85 -7.34 -4.20
CA ALA A 8 3.16 -6.84 -5.39
C ALA A 8 2.00 -5.91 -5.01
N GLU A 9 1.21 -6.29 -4.01
CA GLU A 9 0.11 -5.49 -3.51
C GLU A 9 0.59 -4.15 -2.91
N TYR A 10 1.66 -4.16 -2.10
CA TYR A 10 2.26 -2.92 -1.59
C TYR A 10 2.77 -2.00 -2.72
N GLU A 11 3.47 -2.56 -3.70
CA GLU A 11 3.97 -1.79 -4.84
C GLU A 11 2.82 -1.19 -5.66
N SER A 12 1.74 -1.95 -5.87
CA SER A 12 0.55 -1.45 -6.57
C SER A 12 -0.12 -0.30 -5.82
N LEU A 13 -0.22 -0.40 -4.49
CA LEU A 13 -0.76 0.63 -3.61
C LEU A 13 0.05 1.93 -3.72
N VAL A 14 1.38 1.83 -3.59
CA VAL A 14 2.31 2.97 -3.67
C VAL A 14 2.24 3.65 -5.04
N GLN A 15 2.20 2.87 -6.13
CA GLN A 15 2.08 3.43 -7.48
C GLN A 15 0.73 4.13 -7.70
N GLY A 16 -0.37 3.56 -7.20
CA GLY A 16 -1.69 4.18 -7.25
C GLY A 16 -1.73 5.52 -6.53
N MET A 17 -1.13 5.60 -5.34
CA MET A 17 -1.00 6.86 -4.58
C MET A 17 -0.17 7.90 -5.32
N HIS A 18 0.99 7.53 -5.86
CA HIS A 18 1.81 8.45 -6.65
C HIS A 18 1.06 9.00 -7.88
N TRP A 19 0.28 8.15 -8.55
CA TRP A 19 -0.55 8.58 -9.66
C TRP A 19 -1.62 9.58 -9.24
N ALA A 20 -2.30 9.35 -8.11
CA ALA A 20 -3.34 10.24 -7.59
C ALA A 20 -2.77 11.62 -7.22
N ILE A 21 -1.62 11.65 -6.55
CA ILE A 21 -0.89 12.88 -6.20
C ILE A 21 -0.53 13.67 -7.47
N LYS A 22 0.02 12.99 -8.49
CA LYS A 22 0.38 13.64 -9.77
C LYS A 22 -0.83 14.24 -10.51
N ARG A 23 -2.05 13.79 -10.20
CA ARG A 23 -3.30 14.30 -10.79
C ARG A 23 -4.00 15.35 -9.91
N GLY A 24 -3.41 15.74 -8.78
CA GLY A 24 -4.01 16.70 -7.86
C GLY A 24 -5.26 16.16 -7.16
N ILE A 25 -5.38 14.84 -7.02
CA ILE A 25 -6.48 14.21 -6.28
C ILE A 25 -6.18 14.36 -4.79
N ASN A 26 -7.00 15.15 -4.10
CA ASN A 26 -6.80 15.48 -2.69
C ASN A 26 -7.55 14.54 -1.73
N ASN A 27 -8.47 13.74 -2.24
CA ASN A 27 -9.21 12.75 -1.46
C ASN A 27 -9.33 11.45 -2.25
N LEU A 28 -8.86 10.35 -1.66
CA LEU A 28 -8.81 9.04 -2.29
C LEU A 28 -9.35 7.99 -1.31
N GLN A 29 -10.26 7.15 -1.81
CA GLN A 29 -10.68 5.94 -1.12
C GLN A 29 -9.99 4.75 -1.77
N VAL A 30 -9.27 3.97 -0.97
CA VAL A 30 -8.50 2.81 -1.43
C VAL A 30 -9.08 1.55 -0.82
N PHE A 31 -9.26 0.52 -1.65
CA PHE A 31 -9.74 -0.80 -1.24
C PHE A 31 -8.68 -1.85 -1.61
N GLY A 32 -8.42 -2.77 -0.70
CA GLY A 32 -7.54 -3.91 -0.90
C GLY A 32 -8.12 -5.13 -0.20
N ASP A 33 -7.89 -6.31 -0.77
CA ASP A 33 -8.30 -7.61 -0.26
C ASP A 33 -7.32 -8.17 0.79
N SER A 34 -6.06 -7.73 0.79
CA SER A 34 -5.12 -8.05 1.86
C SER A 34 -5.42 -7.27 3.15
N GLU A 35 -6.01 -7.98 4.12
CA GLU A 35 -6.22 -7.49 5.49
C GLU A 35 -4.91 -7.02 6.16
N LEU A 36 -3.78 -7.69 5.91
CA LEU A 36 -2.49 -7.32 6.48
C LEU A 36 -2.09 -5.89 6.07
N ILE A 37 -2.03 -5.63 4.77
CA ILE A 37 -1.68 -4.33 4.19
C ILE A 37 -2.68 -3.26 4.62
N VAL A 38 -3.99 -3.56 4.59
CA VAL A 38 -5.04 -2.62 5.04
C VAL A 38 -4.80 -2.21 6.50
N ASN A 39 -4.50 -3.17 7.38
CA ASN A 39 -4.27 -2.89 8.79
C ASN A 39 -2.92 -2.17 9.02
N GLN A 40 -1.89 -2.45 8.22
CA GLN A 40 -0.61 -1.73 8.29
C GLN A 40 -0.75 -0.27 7.84
N VAL A 41 -1.46 0.00 6.74
CA VAL A 41 -1.72 1.37 6.25
C VAL A 41 -2.58 2.16 7.23
N LYS A 42 -3.51 1.50 7.92
CA LYS A 42 -4.29 2.10 9.02
C LYS A 42 -3.49 2.29 10.31
N GLY A 43 -2.23 1.86 10.37
CA GLY A 43 -1.40 1.90 11.58
C GLY A 43 -1.80 0.92 12.68
N GLN A 44 -2.67 -0.05 12.38
CA GLN A 44 -3.15 -1.06 13.32
C GLN A 44 -2.14 -2.19 13.52
N HIS A 45 -1.35 -2.51 12.49
CA HIS A 45 -0.30 -3.51 12.53
C HIS A 45 1.07 -2.88 12.26
N ALA A 46 2.08 -3.27 13.02
CA ALA A 46 3.46 -2.91 12.74
C ALA A 46 4.00 -3.69 11.53
N VAL A 47 4.89 -3.06 10.77
CA VAL A 47 5.65 -3.73 9.73
C VAL A 47 6.77 -4.52 10.41
N LYS A 48 6.80 -5.84 10.22
CA LYS A 48 7.82 -6.71 10.85
C LYS A 48 9.21 -6.58 10.23
N ASN A 49 9.31 -6.01 9.02
CA ASN A 49 10.55 -5.87 8.29
C ASN A 49 10.80 -4.39 7.97
N ASN A 50 11.74 -3.76 8.67
CA ASN A 50 12.09 -2.34 8.53
C ASN A 50 12.99 -2.07 7.29
N LEU A 51 12.79 -2.78 6.18
CA LEU A 51 13.57 -2.53 4.94
C LEU A 51 13.03 -1.35 4.11
N LEU A 52 12.29 -0.44 4.74
CA LEU A 52 11.99 0.90 4.25
C LEU A 52 12.38 1.93 5.31
#